data_AF-A0A831WYQ2-F1
#
_entry.id   AF-A0A831WYQ2-F1
#
_cell.length_a   1.000
_cell.length_b   1.000
_cell.length_c   1.000
_cell.angle_alpha   90.00
_cell.angle_beta   90.00
_cell.angle_gamma   90.00
#
_symmetry.space_group_name_H-M   'P 1'
#
loop_
_entity.id
_entity.type
_entity.pdbx_description
1 polymer ?
#
loop_
_entity_poly.entity_id
_entity_poly.type
_entity_poly.pdbx_seq_one_letter_code
_entity_poly.pdbx_strand_id
1 'polypeptide(L)'
;MRSRATLFLAITIGIATAIVITANLWGGKSATTKAFQQKAARQDLPGTIDGAANPSAISDRVAYQMLFYSLYVRPRAGLEKRRALAAAASNNELNDTEIDALLAAAEEFQSRVSVLDRKAAEIKDRHWPNPSAEVMAQLTELQRRKEAIIDEIIDSLPNRLGADGAAKLHNHVNDRVKRKIKISPGRTSPPKRHH
;
A
#
# COMPACT_ATOMS: atom_id res chain seq x y z
N MET A 1 13.49 35.38 -42.88
CA MET A 1 13.13 36.53 -41.99
C MET A 1 11.76 36.21 -41.42
N ARG A 2 11.47 36.04 -40.13
CA ARG A 2 12.01 36.49 -38.83
C ARG A 2 11.89 35.30 -37.83
N SER A 3 12.94 34.91 -37.10
CA SER A 3 13.13 35.05 -35.63
C SER A 3 11.86 35.21 -34.78
N ARG A 4 11.66 34.68 -33.56
CA ARG A 4 12.37 33.83 -32.57
C ARG A 4 11.37 33.70 -31.40
N ALA A 5 11.29 32.56 -30.69
CA ALA A 5 11.10 32.52 -29.22
C ALA A 5 11.07 31.06 -28.72
N THR A 6 12.19 30.66 -28.13
CA THR A 6 12.40 29.41 -27.39
C THR A 6 11.90 29.59 -25.96
N LEU A 7 11.12 28.63 -25.42
CA LEU A 7 10.87 28.54 -23.98
C LEU A 7 11.20 27.13 -23.51
N PHE A 8 12.31 27.00 -22.80
CA PHE A 8 12.73 25.80 -22.09
C PHE A 8 11.98 25.75 -20.76
N LEU A 9 11.21 24.69 -20.51
CA LEU A 9 10.72 24.36 -19.17
C LEU A 9 11.61 23.25 -18.59
N ALA A 10 12.49 23.64 -17.67
CA ALA A 10 13.27 22.73 -16.85
C ALA A 10 12.37 22.16 -15.75
N ILE A 11 12.18 20.84 -15.72
CA ILE A 11 11.61 20.14 -14.57
C ILE A 11 12.74 19.40 -13.87
N THR A 12 13.11 19.94 -12.71
CA THR A 12 14.15 19.45 -11.81
C THR A 12 13.78 18.07 -11.25
N ILE A 13 14.74 17.15 -11.40
CA ILE A 13 14.72 15.80 -10.83
C ILE A 13 14.99 15.91 -9.33
N GLY A 14 13.98 15.62 -8.51
CA GLY A 14 14.16 15.39 -7.08
C GLY A 14 14.62 13.95 -6.81
N ILE A 15 15.94 13.74 -6.73
CA ILE A 15 16.54 12.50 -6.26
C ILE A 15 16.40 12.47 -4.73
N ALA A 16 15.60 11.56 -4.19
CA ALA A 16 15.60 11.26 -2.76
C ALA A 16 16.77 10.32 -2.47
N THR A 17 17.92 10.88 -2.11
CA THR A 17 19.04 10.15 -1.52
C THR A 17 18.68 9.71 -0.10
N ALA A 18 18.69 8.41 0.13
CA ALA A 18 18.67 7.86 1.48
C ALA A 18 20.05 8.09 2.10
N ILE A 19 20.13 8.98 3.08
CA ILE A 19 21.34 9.19 3.87
C ILE A 19 21.33 8.17 5.01
N VAL A 20 22.27 7.23 4.96
CA VAL A 20 22.68 6.40 6.10
C VAL A 20 23.61 7.25 6.95
N ILE A 21 23.21 7.57 8.19
CA ILE A 21 24.09 8.25 9.17
C ILE A 21 24.57 7.21 10.17
N THR A 22 25.84 6.85 10.03
CA THR A 22 26.69 6.17 11.02
C THR A 22 26.97 7.09 12.21
N ALA A 23 27.15 6.48 13.38
CA ALA A 23 27.29 7.13 14.67
C ALA A 23 28.60 7.94 14.85
N ASN A 24 28.47 8.98 15.70
CA ASN A 24 29.44 9.59 16.61
C ASN A 24 30.92 9.73 16.20
N LEU A 25 31.37 10.99 16.10
CA LEU A 25 32.62 11.48 16.73
C LEU A 25 32.71 13.02 16.67
N TRP A 26 33.13 13.59 17.80
CA TRP A 26 33.71 14.93 18.00
C TRP A 26 32.90 16.22 17.75
N GLY A 27 32.50 16.85 18.88
CA GLY A 27 32.93 18.20 19.25
C GLY A 27 32.54 19.38 18.36
N GLY A 28 31.40 20.01 18.65
CA GLY A 28 31.08 21.35 18.12
C GLY A 28 29.73 21.86 18.60
N LYS A 29 29.76 22.87 19.48
CA LYS A 29 28.56 23.58 19.96
C LYS A 29 27.84 24.26 18.79
N SER A 30 26.62 23.82 18.47
CA SER A 30 25.56 24.64 17.88
C SER A 30 24.23 23.90 18.04
N ALA A 31 23.52 24.21 19.12
CA ALA A 31 22.15 23.78 19.33
C ALA A 31 21.23 24.58 18.39
N THR A 32 21.18 24.20 17.13
CA THR A 32 20.10 24.62 16.22
C THR A 32 18.97 23.61 16.39
N THR A 33 18.15 23.82 17.42
CA THR A 33 16.89 23.12 17.63
C THR A 33 16.00 23.45 16.43
N LYS A 34 16.07 22.63 15.37
CA LYS A 34 15.05 22.62 14.32
C LYS A 34 13.76 22.18 15.03
N ALA A 35 12.94 23.16 15.38
CA ALA A 35 11.56 22.94 15.75
C ALA A 35 10.92 22.21 14.57
N PHE A 36 10.84 20.88 14.68
CA PHE A 36 9.87 20.12 13.92
C PHE A 36 8.52 20.69 14.36
N GLN A 37 7.95 21.56 13.53
CA GLN A 37 6.55 21.93 13.64
C GLN A 37 5.78 20.61 13.56
N GLN A 38 5.44 20.08 14.73
CA GLN A 38 4.59 18.92 14.91
C GLN A 38 3.25 19.35 14.33
N LYS A 39 3.04 19.03 13.04
CA LYS A 39 1.79 19.27 12.34
C LYS A 39 0.71 18.68 13.24
N ALA A 40 -0.12 19.53 13.83
CA ALA A 40 -1.13 19.13 14.80
C ALA A 40 -1.85 17.90 14.25
N ALA A 41 -1.77 16.78 14.98
CA ALA A 41 -2.37 15.53 14.55
C ALA A 41 -3.85 15.81 14.29
N ARG A 42 -4.27 15.74 13.02
CA ARG A 42 -5.69 15.84 12.70
C ARG A 42 -6.36 14.70 13.46
N GLN A 43 -7.33 15.06 14.28
CA GLN A 43 -8.10 14.10 15.04
C GLN A 43 -8.78 13.14 14.06
N ASP A 44 -8.68 11.84 14.35
CA ASP A 44 -9.27 10.82 13.50
C ASP A 44 -10.80 10.92 13.50
N LEU A 45 -11.41 10.52 12.38
CA LEU A 45 -12.87 10.46 12.30
C LEU A 45 -13.39 9.37 13.25
N PRO A 46 -14.56 9.57 13.89
CA PRO A 46 -15.19 8.51 14.68
C PRO A 46 -15.38 7.24 13.85
N GLY A 47 -14.91 6.09 14.35
CA GLY A 47 -14.94 4.81 13.63
C GLY A 47 -13.69 4.50 12.81
N THR A 48 -12.66 5.34 12.84
CA THR A 48 -11.36 5.01 12.26
C THR A 48 -10.69 3.87 13.02
N ILE A 49 -10.25 2.85 12.28
CA ILE A 49 -9.41 1.77 12.80
C ILE A 49 -7.96 2.10 12.47
N ASP A 50 -7.15 2.36 13.49
CA ASP A 50 -5.71 2.61 13.34
C ASP A 50 -4.93 1.37 13.76
N GLY A 51 -4.33 0.69 12.79
CA GLY A 51 -3.53 -0.51 13.03
C GLY A 51 -2.28 -0.24 13.86
N ALA A 52 -1.77 1.00 13.93
CA ALA A 52 -0.65 1.33 14.82
C ALA A 52 -1.04 1.17 16.29
N ALA A 53 -2.29 1.54 16.63
CA ALA A 53 -2.84 1.42 17.97
C ALA A 53 -3.46 0.03 18.24
N ASN A 54 -4.16 -0.53 17.26
CA ASN A 54 -4.83 -1.84 17.39
C ASN A 54 -4.62 -2.69 16.12
N PRO A 55 -3.47 -3.36 15.96
CA PRO A 55 -3.18 -4.16 14.77
C PRO A 55 -4.14 -5.35 14.63
N SER A 56 -4.62 -5.94 15.73
CA SER A 56 -5.60 -7.04 15.70
C SER A 56 -6.95 -6.66 15.09
N ALA A 57 -7.30 -5.38 15.04
CA ALA A 57 -8.52 -4.91 14.36
C ALA A 57 -8.37 -4.87 12.82
N ILE A 58 -7.15 -5.00 12.29
CA ILE A 58 -6.90 -5.15 10.86
C ILE A 58 -6.89 -6.63 10.51
N SER A 59 -7.81 -7.06 9.64
CA SER A 59 -7.85 -8.45 9.18
C SER A 59 -6.61 -8.81 8.36
N ASP A 60 -6.22 -10.09 8.41
CA ASP A 60 -5.10 -10.62 7.62
C ASP A 60 -5.30 -10.34 6.13
N ARG A 61 -6.52 -10.59 5.63
CA ARG A 61 -6.91 -10.30 4.24
C ARG A 61 -6.54 -8.88 3.81
N VAL A 62 -6.91 -7.88 4.61
CA VAL A 62 -6.60 -6.47 4.31
C VAL A 62 -5.09 -6.23 4.34
N ALA A 63 -4.39 -6.84 5.30
CA ALA A 63 -2.95 -6.68 5.43
C ALA A 63 -2.17 -7.29 4.26
N TYR A 64 -2.49 -8.52 3.87
CA TYR A 64 -1.91 -9.19 2.70
C TYR A 64 -2.26 -8.46 1.40
N GLN A 65 -3.49 -7.97 1.25
CA GLN A 65 -3.86 -7.15 0.10
C GLN A 65 -2.94 -5.92 -0.03
N MET A 66 -2.72 -5.19 1.06
CA MET A 66 -1.84 -4.02 1.06
C MET A 66 -0.37 -4.40 0.79
N LEU A 67 0.08 -5.54 1.33
CA LEU A 67 1.41 -6.09 1.04
C LEU A 67 1.57 -6.36 -0.45
N PHE A 68 0.66 -7.13 -1.07
CA PHE A 68 0.75 -7.48 -2.48
C PHE A 68 0.73 -6.25 -3.39
N TYR A 69 -0.14 -5.27 -3.12
CA TYR A 69 -0.09 -3.99 -3.84
C TYR A 69 1.27 -3.31 -3.68
N SER A 70 1.84 -3.26 -2.47
CA SER A 70 3.13 -2.62 -2.25
C SER A 70 4.27 -3.27 -3.03
N LEU A 71 4.23 -4.60 -3.21
CA LEU A 71 5.21 -5.38 -3.98
C LEU A 71 5.05 -5.23 -5.49
N TYR A 72 3.88 -4.81 -5.96
CA TYR A 72 3.58 -4.60 -7.37
C TYR A 72 3.69 -3.14 -7.85
N VAL A 73 3.67 -2.15 -6.95
CA VAL A 73 3.35 -0.74 -7.27
C VAL A 73 4.24 -0.01 -8.30
N ARG A 74 5.32 -0.55 -8.89
CA ARG A 74 6.07 0.18 -9.94
C ARG A 74 6.69 -0.69 -11.06
N PRO A 75 6.30 -0.46 -12.33
CA PRO A 75 7.09 -0.88 -13.50
C PRO A 75 8.48 -0.22 -13.58
N ARG A 76 8.67 0.92 -12.89
CA ARG A 76 9.96 1.64 -12.81
C ARG A 76 10.90 1.13 -11.70
N ALA A 77 10.43 0.23 -10.84
CA ALA A 77 11.30 -0.43 -9.88
C ALA A 77 11.91 -1.64 -10.60
N GLY A 78 13.22 -1.63 -10.85
CA GLY A 78 13.91 -2.83 -11.32
C GLY A 78 13.66 -4.01 -10.37
N LEU A 79 13.83 -5.24 -10.88
CA LEU A 79 13.63 -6.48 -10.11
C LEU A 79 14.33 -6.42 -8.74
N GLU A 80 15.52 -5.83 -8.67
CA GLU A 80 16.28 -5.63 -7.45
C GLU A 80 15.54 -4.79 -6.39
N LYS A 81 14.80 -3.77 -6.79
CA LYS A 81 14.01 -2.95 -5.86
C LYS A 81 12.79 -3.70 -5.33
N ARG A 82 12.19 -4.57 -6.15
CA ARG A 82 11.10 -5.46 -5.71
C ARG A 82 11.63 -6.53 -4.75
N ARG A 83 12.78 -7.12 -5.05
CA ARG A 83 13.49 -8.02 -4.14
C ARG A 83 13.88 -7.32 -2.84
N ALA A 84 14.41 -6.10 -2.88
CA ALA A 84 14.74 -5.33 -1.69
C ALA A 84 13.50 -5.00 -0.85
N LEU A 85 12.35 -4.73 -1.48
CA LEU A 85 11.08 -4.54 -0.77
C LEU A 85 10.57 -5.84 -0.15
N ALA A 86 10.69 -6.97 -0.84
CA ALA A 86 10.33 -8.29 -0.30
C ALA A 86 11.25 -8.74 0.85
N ALA A 87 12.57 -8.49 0.71
CA ALA A 87 13.55 -8.70 1.77
C ALA A 87 13.28 -7.78 2.97
N ALA A 88 12.99 -6.49 2.73
CA ALA A 88 12.60 -5.56 3.78
C ALA A 88 11.24 -5.92 4.41
N ALA A 89 10.33 -6.50 3.62
CA ALA A 89 9.05 -7.04 4.06
C ALA A 89 9.18 -8.37 4.82
N SER A 90 10.40 -8.81 5.15
CA SER A 90 10.64 -9.92 6.05
C SER A 90 11.76 -9.63 7.04
N ASN A 91 12.25 -8.39 7.12
CA ASN A 91 13.49 -8.05 7.84
C ASN A 91 14.67 -9.01 7.51
N ASN A 92 14.76 -9.51 6.27
CA ASN A 92 15.72 -10.53 5.80
C ASN A 92 15.53 -11.95 6.36
N GLU A 93 14.37 -12.28 6.94
CA GLU A 93 14.10 -13.64 7.43
C GLU A 93 13.75 -14.62 6.31
N LEU A 94 13.25 -14.10 5.17
CA LEU A 94 13.02 -14.90 3.98
C LEU A 94 14.29 -15.05 3.15
N ASN A 95 14.56 -16.26 2.68
CA ASN A 95 15.65 -16.53 1.73
C ASN A 95 15.25 -16.11 0.30
N ASP A 96 16.22 -16.14 -0.64
CA ASP A 96 15.98 -15.70 -2.03
C ASP A 96 14.88 -16.48 -2.74
N THR A 97 14.78 -17.80 -2.50
CA THR A 97 13.73 -18.64 -3.09
C THR A 97 12.34 -18.28 -2.55
N GLU A 98 12.23 -18.03 -1.25
CA GLU A 98 10.99 -17.57 -0.60
C GLU A 98 10.60 -16.17 -1.08
N ILE A 99 11.56 -15.28 -1.25
CA ILE A 99 11.35 -13.94 -1.80
C ILE A 99 10.80 -14.02 -3.23
N ASP A 100 11.41 -14.84 -4.09
CA ASP A 100 10.95 -15.02 -5.47
C ASP A 100 9.54 -15.63 -5.51
N ALA A 101 9.24 -16.59 -4.64
CA ALA A 101 7.91 -17.18 -4.50
C ALA A 101 6.86 -16.16 -4.02
N LEU A 102 7.20 -15.28 -3.08
CA LEU A 102 6.33 -14.18 -2.63
C LEU A 102 6.08 -13.17 -3.75
N LEU A 103 7.11 -12.83 -4.53
CA LEU A 103 6.97 -11.93 -5.68
C LEU A 103 6.08 -12.54 -6.76
N ALA A 104 6.21 -13.83 -7.04
CA ALA A 104 5.32 -14.55 -7.96
C ALA A 104 3.87 -14.56 -7.47
N ALA A 105 3.64 -14.75 -6.17
CA ALA A 105 2.29 -14.66 -5.58
C ALA A 105 1.70 -13.24 -5.72
N ALA A 106 2.51 -12.19 -5.53
CA ALA A 106 2.07 -10.80 -5.73
C ALA A 106 1.74 -10.49 -7.19
N GLU A 107 2.48 -11.06 -8.15
CA GLU A 107 2.20 -10.94 -9.58
C GLU A 107 0.90 -11.63 -9.98
N GLU A 108 0.66 -12.84 -9.45
CA GLU A 108 -0.59 -13.55 -9.65
C GLU A 108 -1.78 -12.76 -9.08
N PHE A 109 -1.65 -12.25 -7.84
CA PHE A 109 -2.64 -11.38 -7.21
C PHE A 109 -3.01 -10.23 -8.14
N GLN A 110 -2.02 -9.49 -8.62
CA GLN A 110 -2.27 -8.34 -9.47
C GLN A 110 -2.90 -8.76 -10.80
N SER A 111 -2.41 -9.81 -11.44
CA SER A 111 -2.93 -10.31 -12.72
C SER A 111 -4.44 -10.61 -12.60
N ARG A 112 -4.84 -11.30 -11.53
CA ARG A 112 -6.24 -11.69 -11.29
C ARG A 112 -7.11 -10.50 -10.85
N VAL A 113 -6.61 -9.66 -9.94
CA VAL A 113 -7.37 -8.55 -9.35
C VAL A 113 -7.48 -7.35 -10.28
N SER A 114 -6.48 -7.07 -11.12
CA SER A 114 -6.51 -5.92 -12.04
C SER A 114 -7.70 -5.96 -13.01
N VAL A 115 -8.15 -7.15 -13.41
CA VAL A 115 -9.35 -7.32 -14.25
C VAL A 115 -10.61 -6.88 -13.50
N LEU A 116 -10.71 -7.19 -12.21
CA LEU A 116 -11.85 -6.80 -11.37
C LEU A 116 -11.82 -5.31 -11.05
N ASP A 117 -10.64 -4.79 -10.71
CA ASP A 117 -10.44 -3.36 -10.41
C ASP A 117 -10.80 -2.51 -11.64
N ARG A 118 -10.41 -2.93 -12.85
CA ARG A 118 -10.78 -2.25 -14.10
C ARG A 118 -12.31 -2.24 -14.32
N LYS A 119 -12.97 -3.38 -14.14
CA LYS A 119 -14.45 -3.45 -14.24
C LYS A 119 -15.14 -2.56 -13.21
N ALA A 120 -14.65 -2.55 -11.97
CA ALA A 120 -15.19 -1.69 -10.93
C ALA A 120 -15.00 -0.20 -11.26
N ALA A 121 -13.87 0.18 -11.85
CA ALA A 121 -13.63 1.55 -12.32
C ALA A 121 -14.59 1.93 -13.45
N GLU A 122 -14.76 1.08 -14.47
CA GLU A 122 -15.69 1.33 -15.58
C GLU A 122 -17.15 1.51 -15.10
N ILE A 123 -17.59 0.71 -14.12
CA ILE A 123 -18.92 0.86 -13.50
C ILE A 123 -19.00 2.19 -12.76
N LYS A 124 -17.96 2.55 -11.99
CA LYS A 124 -17.94 3.81 -11.24
C LYS A 124 -18.01 5.02 -12.17
N ASP A 125 -17.23 5.02 -13.24
CA ASP A 125 -17.15 6.12 -14.20
C ASP A 125 -18.49 6.41 -14.89
N ARG A 126 -19.33 5.40 -15.08
CA ARG A 126 -20.65 5.55 -15.73
C ARG A 126 -21.77 5.94 -14.77
N HIS A 127 -21.67 5.57 -13.51
CA HIS A 127 -22.80 5.63 -12.57
C HIS A 127 -22.59 6.61 -11.40
N TRP A 128 -21.39 7.15 -11.21
CA TRP A 128 -21.16 8.18 -10.20
C TRP A 128 -21.70 9.55 -10.63
N PRO A 129 -22.15 10.39 -9.67
CA PRO A 129 -22.11 10.19 -8.22
C PRO A 129 -23.31 9.45 -7.61
N ASN A 130 -24.30 9.05 -8.42
CA ASN A 130 -25.58 8.51 -7.96
C ASN A 130 -25.82 7.08 -8.48
N PRO A 131 -25.08 6.06 -7.97
CA PRO A 131 -25.26 4.69 -8.42
C PRO A 131 -26.64 4.14 -7.98
N SER A 132 -27.25 3.30 -8.83
CA SER A 132 -28.46 2.55 -8.46
C SER A 132 -28.14 1.44 -7.46
N ALA A 133 -29.18 0.88 -6.82
CA ALA A 133 -29.01 -0.29 -5.95
C ALA A 133 -28.38 -1.49 -6.68
N GLU A 134 -28.75 -1.69 -7.95
CA GLU A 134 -28.17 -2.72 -8.80
C GLU A 134 -26.68 -2.49 -9.05
N VAL A 135 -26.27 -1.25 -9.35
CA VAL A 135 -24.86 -0.88 -9.51
C VAL A 135 -24.07 -1.15 -8.23
N MET A 136 -24.64 -0.81 -7.08
CA MET A 136 -24.01 -1.11 -5.79
C MET A 136 -23.88 -2.62 -5.54
N ALA A 137 -24.87 -3.42 -5.92
CA ALA A 137 -24.80 -4.88 -5.84
C ALA A 137 -23.71 -5.45 -6.76
N GLN A 138 -23.57 -4.93 -7.99
CA GLN A 138 -22.49 -5.34 -8.91
C GLN A 138 -21.10 -5.04 -8.34
N LEU A 139 -20.90 -3.84 -7.78
CA LEU A 139 -19.63 -3.48 -7.12
C LEU A 139 -19.35 -4.34 -5.89
N THR A 140 -20.38 -4.69 -5.12
CA THR A 140 -20.26 -5.58 -3.96
C THR A 140 -19.82 -6.98 -4.38
N GLU A 141 -20.39 -7.52 -5.47
CA GLU A 141 -19.99 -8.82 -6.00
C GLU A 141 -18.55 -8.81 -6.54
N LEU A 142 -18.12 -7.73 -7.22
CA LEU A 142 -16.72 -7.56 -7.63
C LEU A 142 -15.77 -7.55 -6.44
N GLN A 143 -16.14 -6.84 -5.37
CA GLN A 143 -15.37 -6.82 -4.12
C GLN A 143 -15.30 -8.23 -3.49
N ARG A 144 -16.41 -8.97 -3.42
CA ARG A 144 -16.42 -10.35 -2.89
C ARG A 144 -15.51 -11.27 -3.70
N ARG A 145 -15.51 -11.18 -5.02
CA ARG A 145 -14.61 -11.97 -5.89
C ARG A 145 -13.14 -11.63 -5.66
N LYS A 146 -12.84 -10.35 -5.46
CA LYS A 146 -11.48 -9.90 -5.12
C LYS A 146 -11.04 -10.48 -3.77
N GLU A 147 -11.90 -10.48 -2.78
CA GLU A 147 -11.62 -11.08 -1.47
C GLU A 147 -11.36 -12.58 -1.56
N ALA A 148 -12.16 -13.30 -2.34
CA ALA A 148 -11.93 -14.74 -2.58
C ALA A 148 -10.56 -15.00 -3.24
N ILE A 149 -10.16 -14.18 -4.22
CA ILE A 149 -8.82 -14.30 -4.84
C ILE A 149 -7.71 -14.08 -3.81
N ILE A 150 -7.89 -13.11 -2.91
CA ILE A 150 -6.90 -12.85 -1.85
C ILE A 150 -6.77 -14.06 -0.92
N ASP A 151 -7.90 -14.61 -0.48
CA ASP A 151 -7.92 -15.78 0.41
C ASP A 151 -7.25 -16.98 -0.25
N GLU A 152 -7.59 -17.30 -1.50
CA GLU A 152 -6.95 -18.39 -2.25
C GLU A 152 -5.43 -18.23 -2.36
N ILE A 153 -4.95 -17.01 -2.58
CA ILE A 153 -3.51 -16.73 -2.67
C ILE A 153 -2.85 -16.90 -1.30
N ILE A 154 -3.46 -16.38 -0.23
CA ILE A 154 -2.96 -16.53 1.15
C ILE A 154 -2.87 -18.02 1.52
N ASP A 155 -3.93 -18.79 1.24
CA ASP A 155 -4.00 -20.22 1.54
C ASP A 155 -2.94 -21.02 0.78
N SER A 156 -2.49 -20.52 -0.38
CA SER A 156 -1.42 -21.14 -1.17
C SER A 156 -0.01 -20.82 -0.68
N LEU A 157 0.18 -19.78 0.15
CA LEU A 157 1.51 -19.33 0.58
C LEU A 157 2.33 -20.40 1.32
N PRO A 158 1.78 -21.20 2.25
CA PRO A 158 2.53 -22.28 2.91
C PRO A 158 3.13 -23.30 1.93
N ASN A 159 2.45 -23.60 0.83
CA ASN A 159 2.94 -24.52 -0.19
C ASN A 159 4.04 -23.87 -1.07
N ARG A 160 3.99 -22.55 -1.26
CA ARG A 160 4.96 -21.79 -2.08
C ARG A 160 6.23 -21.44 -1.32
N LEU A 161 6.10 -21.09 -0.05
CA LEU A 161 7.19 -20.60 0.81
C LEU A 161 7.76 -21.69 1.72
N GLY A 162 7.05 -22.82 1.88
CA GLY A 162 7.27 -23.74 2.99
C GLY A 162 6.65 -23.21 4.29
N ALA A 163 6.50 -24.09 5.27
CA ALA A 163 5.87 -23.76 6.55
C ALA A 163 6.62 -22.65 7.32
N ASP A 164 7.96 -22.71 7.33
CA ASP A 164 8.81 -21.71 7.99
C ASP A 164 8.72 -20.33 7.31
N GLY A 165 8.89 -20.27 5.99
CA GLY A 165 8.74 -19.04 5.22
C GLY A 165 7.36 -18.40 5.36
N ALA A 166 6.28 -19.21 5.37
CA ALA A 166 4.93 -18.72 5.59
C ALA A 166 4.72 -18.18 7.02
N ALA A 167 5.29 -18.82 8.05
CA ALA A 167 5.23 -18.33 9.42
C ALA A 167 5.96 -16.99 9.59
N LYS A 168 7.17 -16.84 9.03
CA LYS A 168 7.93 -15.58 9.01
C LYS A 168 7.15 -14.46 8.33
N LEU A 169 6.56 -14.75 7.17
CA LEU A 169 5.73 -13.79 6.45
C LEU A 169 4.51 -13.37 7.27
N HIS A 170 3.83 -14.32 7.90
CA HIS A 170 2.68 -14.04 8.77
C HIS A 170 3.06 -13.14 9.95
N ASN A 171 4.20 -13.42 10.61
CA ASN A 171 4.73 -12.59 11.68
C ASN A 171 5.02 -11.17 11.18
N HIS A 172 5.67 -11.03 10.02
CA HIS A 172 5.91 -9.72 9.43
C HIS A 172 4.60 -8.95 9.16
N VAL A 173 3.60 -9.64 8.60
CA VAL A 173 2.29 -9.03 8.32
C VAL A 173 1.67 -8.49 9.61
N ASN A 174 1.68 -9.28 10.69
CA ASN A 174 1.14 -8.87 11.98
C ASN A 174 1.93 -7.73 12.63
N ASP A 175 3.25 -7.83 12.65
CA ASP A 175 4.10 -6.93 13.42
C ASP A 175 4.42 -5.63 12.70
N ARG A 176 4.35 -5.62 11.37
CA ARG A 176 4.84 -4.50 10.55
C ARG A 176 3.78 -3.97 9.60
N VAL A 177 3.09 -4.84 8.87
CA VAL A 177 2.15 -4.40 7.82
C VAL A 177 0.88 -3.86 8.46
N LYS A 178 0.22 -4.63 9.34
CA LYS A 178 -1.01 -4.20 10.02
C LYS A 178 -0.84 -2.87 10.75
N ARG A 179 0.31 -2.65 11.39
CA ARG A 179 0.64 -1.41 12.09
C ARG A 179 0.72 -0.16 11.22
N LYS A 180 0.84 -0.33 9.90
CA LYS A 180 0.91 0.79 8.93
C LYS A 180 -0.43 1.02 8.24
N ILE A 181 -1.47 0.25 8.56
CA ILE A 181 -2.77 0.33 7.93
C ILE A 181 -3.69 1.18 8.80
N LYS A 182 -4.41 2.09 8.13
CA LYS A 182 -5.43 2.92 8.75
C LYS A 182 -6.69 2.89 7.90
N ILE A 183 -7.79 2.43 8.48
CA ILE A 183 -9.08 2.33 7.80
C ILE A 183 -9.96 3.46 8.31
N SER A 184 -10.35 4.36 7.41
CA SER A 184 -11.30 5.42 7.75
C SER A 184 -12.70 4.99 7.34
N PRO A 185 -13.74 5.35 8.12
CA PRO A 185 -15.12 5.13 7.69
C PRO A 185 -15.37 5.86 6.37
N GLY A 186 -16.17 5.25 5.49
CA GLY A 186 -16.60 5.91 4.26
C GLY A 186 -17.25 7.25 4.60
N ARG A 187 -16.97 8.30 3.81
CA ARG A 187 -17.62 9.61 4.00
C ARG A 187 -19.13 9.42 3.86
N THR A 188 -19.85 9.44 4.98
CA THR A 188 -21.28 9.68 4.96
C THR A 188 -21.46 11.14 4.55
N SER A 189 -21.94 11.37 3.33
CA SER A 189 -22.38 12.71 2.93
C SER A 189 -23.42 13.17 3.96
N PRO A 190 -23.29 14.38 4.54
CA PRO A 190 -24.28 14.87 5.49
C PRO A 190 -25.67 14.87 4.83
N PRO A 191 -26.75 14.57 5.57
CA PRO A 191 -28.09 14.57 5.02
C PRO A 191 -28.38 15.93 4.37
N LYS A 192 -28.80 15.91 3.10
CA LYS A 192 -29.27 17.12 2.40
C LYS A 192 -30.38 17.73 3.27
N ARG A 193 -30.13 18.91 3.83
CA ARG A 193 -31.20 19.70 4.46
C ARG A 193 -32.17 20.08 3.35
N HIS A 194 -33.38 19.53 3.42
CA HIS A 194 -34.50 20.04 2.66
C HIS A 194 -34.82 21.42 3.24
N HIS A 195 -34.63 22.46 2.44
CA HIS A 195 -35.16 23.80 2.68
C HIS A 195 -36.40 23.97 1.79
#